data_AF-A0A160PE72-F1
#
_entry.id   AF-A0A160PE72-F1
#
_cell.length_a   1.000
_cell.length_b   1.000
_cell.length_c   1.000
_cell.angle_alpha   90.00
_cell.angle_beta   90.00
_cell.angle_gamma   90.00
#
_symmetry.space_group_name_H-M   'P 1'
#
loop_
_entity.id
_entity.type
_entity.pdbx_description
1 polymer ?
#
loop_
_entity_poly.entity_id
_entity_poly.type
_entity_poly.pdbx_seq_one_letter_code
_entity_poly.pdbx_strand_id
1 'polypeptide(L)' 'MSRPIEIRTVADLERTARSLALHFKARTVVVVGSQGILVGWPGAPVTMCMSPEIDAYPANARAWEAAQDDDLAEAS' A
#
# COMPACT_ATOMS: atom_id res chain seq x y z
N MET A 1 18.41 -7.69 20.28
CA MET A 1 16.97 -7.84 20.61
C MET A 1 16.18 -7.47 19.35
N SER A 2 15.31 -8.35 18.83
CA SER A 2 14.45 -7.96 17.70
C SER A 2 13.38 -6.98 18.19
N ARG A 3 12.96 -6.05 17.34
CA ARG A 3 11.80 -5.20 17.66
C ARG A 3 10.55 -6.09 17.84
N PRO A 4 9.61 -5.73 18.72
CA PRO A 4 8.30 -6.36 18.76
C PRO A 4 7.63 -6.25 17.39
N ILE A 5 6.93 -7.30 16.95
CA ILE A 5 6.12 -7.25 15.74
C ILE A 5 4.91 -6.38 16.05
N GLU A 6 4.84 -5.22 15.40
CA GLU A 6 3.67 -4.34 15.43
C GLU A 6 2.59 -4.93 14.51
N ILE A 7 1.43 -5.23 15.07
CA ILE A 7 0.27 -5.72 14.29
C ILE A 7 -0.39 -4.50 13.66
N ARG A 8 -0.49 -4.49 12.33
CA ARG A 8 -1.18 -3.42 11.60
C ARG A 8 -2.69 -3.49 11.82
N THR A 9 -3.31 -2.34 11.68
CA THR A 9 -4.74 -2.13 11.85
C THR A 9 -5.38 -1.68 10.53
N VAL A 10 -6.71 -1.70 10.48
CA VAL A 10 -7.46 -1.10 9.36
C VAL A 10 -7.10 0.38 9.19
N ALA A 11 -6.87 1.11 10.28
CA ALA A 11 -6.46 2.51 10.23
C ALA A 11 -5.08 2.70 9.55
N ASP A 12 -4.16 1.75 9.72
CA ASP A 12 -2.87 1.76 9.01
C ASP A 12 -3.07 1.56 7.51
N LEU A 13 -3.97 0.64 7.10
CA LEU A 13 -4.31 0.46 5.69
C LEU A 13 -4.88 1.73 5.08
N GLU A 14 -5.82 2.37 5.78
CA GLU A 14 -6.43 3.60 5.27
C GLU A 14 -5.42 4.75 5.17
N ARG A 15 -4.51 4.88 6.14
CA ARG A 15 -3.43 5.89 6.09
C ARG A 15 -2.51 5.64 4.90
N THR A 16 -2.11 4.39 4.69
CA THR A 16 -1.27 3.99 3.54
C THR A 16 -1.98 4.28 2.22
N ALA A 17 -3.24 3.86 2.09
CA ALA A 17 -4.04 4.10 0.88
C ALA A 17 -4.21 5.59 0.59
N ARG A 18 -4.50 6.42 1.60
CA ARG A 18 -4.59 7.88 1.43
C ARG A 18 -3.26 8.50 1.01
N SER A 19 -2.15 8.10 1.63
CA SER A 19 -0.82 8.62 1.29
C SER A 19 -0.45 8.30 -0.16
N LEU A 20 -0.64 7.05 -0.59
CA LEU A 20 -0.38 6.62 -1.96
C LEU A 20 -1.30 7.31 -2.97
N ALA A 21 -2.61 7.40 -2.67
CA ALA A 21 -3.57 8.09 -3.52
C ALA A 21 -3.19 9.56 -3.75
N LEU A 22 -2.77 10.26 -2.70
CA LEU A 22 -2.33 11.66 -2.80
C LEU A 22 -1.01 11.79 -3.57
N HIS A 23 -0.02 10.97 -3.25
CA HIS A 23 1.30 11.02 -3.89
C HIS A 23 1.22 10.74 -5.39
N PHE A 24 0.54 9.66 -5.77
CA PHE A 24 0.43 9.21 -7.17
C PHE A 24 -0.76 9.83 -7.90
N LYS A 25 -1.50 10.76 -7.27
CA LYS A 25 -2.74 11.36 -7.81
C LYS A 25 -3.73 10.29 -8.30
N ALA A 26 -3.80 9.18 -7.57
CA ALA A 26 -4.60 8.02 -7.92
C ALA A 26 -5.97 8.08 -7.24
N ARG A 27 -7.03 7.77 -7.97
CA ARG A 27 -8.37 7.60 -7.38
C ARG A 27 -8.49 6.31 -6.57
N THR A 28 -7.76 5.28 -6.98
CA THR A 28 -7.86 3.93 -6.42
C THR A 28 -6.47 3.43 -6.04
N VAL A 29 -6.37 2.85 -4.85
CA VAL A 29 -5.20 2.11 -4.36
C VAL A 29 -5.64 0.70 -4.03
N VAL A 30 -4.87 -0.28 -4.48
CA VAL A 30 -5.15 -1.71 -4.27
C VAL A 30 -4.18 -2.21 -3.20
N VAL A 31 -4.71 -2.64 -2.05
CA VAL A 31 -3.95 -3.39 -1.05
C VAL A 31 -3.85 -4.84 -1.50
N VAL A 32 -2.64 -5.39 -1.46
CA VAL A 32 -2.37 -6.77 -1.84
C VAL A 32 -1.66 -7.51 -0.72
N GLY A 33 -1.58 -8.84 -0.85
CA GLY A 33 -0.89 -9.67 0.12
C GLY A 33 -1.65 -9.84 1.44
N SER A 34 -0.90 -10.24 2.46
CA SER A 34 -1.45 -10.74 3.73
C SER A 34 -2.30 -9.72 4.49
N GLN A 35 -2.02 -8.42 4.32
CA GLN A 35 -2.73 -7.37 5.05
C GLN A 35 -4.13 -7.06 4.52
N GLY A 36 -4.51 -7.59 3.36
CA GLY A 36 -5.91 -7.56 2.91
C GLY A 36 -6.86 -8.25 3.90
N ILE A 37 -6.35 -9.15 4.74
CA ILE A 37 -7.13 -9.87 5.76
C ILE A 37 -7.79 -8.93 6.78
N LEU A 38 -7.18 -7.79 7.08
CA LEU A 38 -7.68 -6.83 8.08
C LEU A 38 -9.05 -6.26 7.71
N VAL A 39 -9.37 -6.21 6.42
CA VAL A 39 -10.66 -5.76 5.89
C VAL A 39 -11.49 -6.90 5.32
N GLY A 40 -10.86 -7.90 4.70
CA GLY A 40 -11.54 -9.01 4.05
C GLY A 40 -12.06 -10.08 5.00
N TRP A 41 -11.53 -10.16 6.23
CA TRP A 41 -11.96 -11.13 7.24
C TRP A 41 -11.93 -10.52 8.66
N PRO A 42 -12.97 -9.76 9.04
CA PRO A 42 -13.11 -9.23 10.39
C PRO A 42 -13.17 -10.38 11.42
N GLY A 43 -12.12 -10.52 12.25
CA GLY A 43 -12.00 -11.61 13.24
C GLY A 43 -11.03 -12.74 12.87
N ALA A 44 -10.23 -12.59 11.82
CA ALA A 44 -9.16 -13.53 11.51
C ALA A 44 -8.22 -13.76 12.72
N PRO A 45 -7.64 -14.96 12.87
CA PRO A 45 -6.67 -15.24 13.93
C PRO A 45 -5.51 -14.25 13.91
N VAL A 46 -5.12 -13.75 15.09
CA VAL A 46 -4.05 -12.75 15.24
C VAL A 46 -2.75 -13.16 14.52
N THR A 47 -2.43 -14.45 14.55
CA THR A 47 -1.25 -15.02 13.86
C THR A 47 -1.25 -14.78 12.35
N MET A 48 -2.42 -14.68 11.73
CA MET A 48 -2.56 -14.37 10.29
C MET A 48 -2.47 -12.87 9.99
N CYS A 49 -2.57 -12.02 11.01
CA CYS A 49 -2.46 -10.56 10.91
C CYS A 49 -1.03 -10.04 11.21
N MET A 50 -0.09 -10.90 11.61
CA MET A 50 1.24 -10.51 12.12
C MET A 50 2.25 -10.02 11.06
N SER A 51 1.83 -9.67 9.84
CA SER A 51 2.76 -9.06 8.89
C SER A 51 3.02 -7.59 9.25
N PRO A 52 4.29 -7.17 9.39
CA PRO A 52 4.61 -5.77 9.63
C PRO A 52 4.52 -4.91 8.36
N GLU A 53 4.47 -5.53 7.18
CA GLU A 53 4.48 -4.87 5.87
C GLU A 53 3.08 -4.73 5.29
N ILE A 54 2.80 -3.60 4.65
CA ILE A 54 1.58 -3.35 3.86
C ILE A 54 2.01 -3.19 2.41
N ASP A 55 1.62 -4.15 1.58
CA ASP A 55 1.82 -4.08 0.14
C ASP A 55 0.61 -3.42 -0.52
N ALA A 56 0.87 -2.37 -1.29
CA ALA A 56 -0.18 -1.68 -2.03
C ALA A 56 0.39 -0.99 -3.26
N TYR A 57 -0.45 -0.83 -4.29
CA TYR A 57 -0.08 -0.07 -5.49
C TYR A 57 -1.23 0.83 -5.95
N PRO A 58 -0.92 2.01 -6.51
CA PRO A 58 -1.94 2.89 -7.10
C PRO A 58 -2.39 2.31 -8.45
N ALA A 59 -3.69 2.36 -8.74
CA ALA A 59 -4.24 1.76 -9.96
C ALA A 59 -3.74 2.42 -11.26
N ASN A 60 -3.20 3.65 -11.18
CA ASN A 60 -2.60 4.37 -12.30
C ASN A 60 -1.07 4.19 -12.39
N ALA A 61 -0.46 3.24 -11.66
CA ALA A 61 0.99 3.05 -11.61
C ALA A 61 1.67 3.11 -12.99
N ARG A 62 1.14 2.36 -13.98
CA ARG A 62 1.68 2.36 -15.35
C ARG A 62 1.67 3.73 -16.04
N ALA A 63 0.61 4.51 -15.84
CA ALA A 63 0.51 5.84 -16.42
C ALA A 63 1.44 6.84 -15.72
N TRP A 64 1.63 6.67 -14.42
CA TRP A 64 2.61 7.45 -13.66
C TRP A 64 4.04 7.12 -14.11
N GLU A 65 4.40 5.84 -14.22
CA GLU A 65 5.72 5.38 -14.69
C GLU A 65 6.05 5.95 -16.08
N ALA A 66 5.11 5.85 -17.03
CA ALA A 66 5.30 6.40 -18.38
C ALA A 66 5.54 7.93 -18.38
N ALA A 67 4.83 8.67 -17.53
CA ALA A 67 5.04 10.12 -17.41
C ALA A 67 6.42 10.49 -16.82
N GLN A 68 6.99 9.62 -15.97
CA GLN A 68 8.34 9.85 -15.44
C GLN A 68 9.43 9.57 -16.49
N ASP A 69 9.23 8.58 -17.36
CA ASP A 69 10.16 8.28 -18.45
C ASP A 69 10.21 9.44 -19.47
N ASP A 70 9.07 10.06 -19.75
CA ASP A 70 9.00 11.25 -20.60
C ASP A 70 9.72 12.46 -19.95
N ASP A 71 9.50 12.71 -18.66
CA ASP A 71 10.18 13.79 -17.91
C ASP A 71 11.71 13.62 -17.92
N LEU A 72 12.21 12.38 -17.86
CA LEU A 72 13.65 12.07 -17.91
C LEU A 72 14.23 12.23 -19.31
N ALA A 73 13.46 11.96 -20.35
CA ALA A 73 13.88 12.15 -21.75
C ALA A 73 13.92 13.63 -22.15
N GLU A 74 13.04 14.48 -21.61
CA GLU A 74 13.09 15.93 -21.84
C GLU A 74 14.21 16.63 -21.05
N ALA A 75 14.72 16.01 -19.99
CA ALA A 75 15.80 16.55 -19.16
C ALA A 75 17.22 16.18 -19.65
N SER A 76 17.35 15.38 -20.71
CA SER A 76 18.61 14.88 -21.29
C SER A 76 18.96 15.51 -22.63
#